data_AF-A0A090LQF6-F1
#
_entry.id   AF-A0A090LQF6-F1
#
_cell.length_a   1.000
_cell.length_b   1.000
_cell.length_c   1.000
_cell.angle_alpha   90.00
_cell.angle_beta   90.00
_cell.angle_gamma   90.00
#
_symmetry.space_group_name_H-M   'P 1'
#
loop_
_entity.id
_entity.type
_entity.pdbx_description
1 polymer ?
#
loop_
_entity_poly.entity_id
_entity_poly.type
_entity_poly.pdbx_seq_one_letter_code
_entity_poly.pdbx_strand_id
1 'polypeptide(L)'
;MNFLCLLTFVLCIISSNFILSTTNIRLLDCENSGMEYVEVSGMNCLMDRNFYEEDVKIVTYDRFNDRCLVSNERVLVSKDYVIILSTNESYYINSPQWSDIPSCFNNITKYQVSYLFENMFLLRKLESIKKAVGVGGEELFEKICNNINYKLVNFSSNSREEHRNIIRNFLRRFDVDGYVFNNKGYSKKCKIVQGIKKYEKKEVFGKCYKEMPIIVDGQIKFTSNMIDIQNIGTLVDCATKIPLFYENNQNDYIEDNIECSTTFDSTKFDFKEYSLVIFSVLATFQLFSIIIFIFATISYFKKYNQLNKLKKLNREVSLILFSKSNSLCKARNNTNSIQYL
;
A
#
# COMPACT_ATOMS: atom_id res chain seq x y z
N MET A 1 13.05 0.17 43.53
CA MET A 1 11.80 0.44 42.79
C MET A 1 11.99 0.90 41.34
N ASN A 2 13.17 1.35 40.89
CA ASN A 2 13.33 1.92 39.53
C ASN A 2 13.55 0.89 38.40
N PHE A 3 13.95 -0.34 38.72
CA PHE A 3 14.25 -1.36 37.69
C PHE A 3 12.99 -2.04 37.14
N LEU A 4 11.93 -2.16 37.95
CA LEU A 4 10.66 -2.75 37.51
C LEU A 4 9.94 -1.85 36.49
N CYS A 5 9.93 -0.53 36.71
CA CYS A 5 9.33 0.43 35.77
C CYS A 5 10.03 0.42 34.40
N LEU A 6 11.36 0.31 34.39
CA LEU A 6 12.13 0.28 33.15
C LEU A 6 11.84 -1.00 32.36
N LEU A 7 11.75 -2.15 33.05
CA LEU A 7 11.43 -3.43 32.42
C LEU A 7 10.00 -3.44 31.83
N THR A 8 9.02 -2.87 32.55
CA THR A 8 7.65 -2.74 32.02
C THR A 8 7.57 -1.76 30.85
N PHE A 9 8.36 -0.69 30.84
CA PHE A 9 8.39 0.26 29.72
C PHE A 9 9.00 -0.37 28.46
N VAL A 10 10.08 -1.15 28.63
CA VAL A 10 10.72 -1.91 27.54
C VAL A 10 9.80 -3.01 27.01
N LEU A 11 9.11 -3.75 27.89
CA LEU A 11 8.10 -4.75 27.49
C LEU A 11 6.91 -4.11 26.77
N CYS A 12 6.44 -2.93 27.20
CA CYS A 12 5.39 -2.18 26.50
C CYS A 12 5.85 -1.75 25.09
N ILE A 13 7.08 -1.26 24.93
CA ILE A 13 7.64 -0.86 23.61
C ILE A 13 7.84 -2.08 22.69
N ILE A 14 8.21 -3.24 23.24
CA ILE A 14 8.34 -4.48 22.46
C ILE A 14 6.95 -4.99 22.06
N SER A 15 5.94 -4.86 22.93
CA SER A 15 4.56 -5.24 22.61
C SER A 15 3.85 -4.27 21.64
N SER A 16 4.26 -3.00 21.58
CA SER A 16 3.65 -2.00 20.69
C SER A 16 4.21 -2.00 19.27
N ASN A 17 5.28 -2.76 19.00
CA ASN A 17 5.91 -2.80 17.67
C ASN A 17 5.55 -4.03 16.82
N PHE A 18 4.69 -4.93 17.33
CA PHE A 18 3.95 -5.84 16.46
C PHE A 18 2.72 -5.14 15.87
N ILE A 19 2.94 -4.03 15.18
CA ILE A 19 2.02 -3.66 14.11
C ILE A 19 2.35 -4.66 12.99
N LEU A 20 1.73 -5.86 13.06
CA LEU A 20 1.51 -6.63 11.85
C LEU A 20 0.85 -5.64 10.91
N SER A 21 1.57 -5.23 9.86
CA SER A 21 0.97 -4.64 8.68
C SER A 21 -0.03 -5.66 8.18
N THR A 22 -1.26 -5.56 8.69
CA THR A 22 -2.39 -6.29 8.17
C THR A 22 -2.70 -5.58 6.87
N THR A 23 -2.22 -6.17 5.78
CA THR A 23 -2.58 -5.73 4.45
C THR A 23 -4.08 -5.91 4.32
N ASN A 24 -4.82 -4.83 4.51
CA ASN A 24 -6.26 -4.83 4.35
C ASN A 24 -6.59 -5.11 2.88
N ILE A 25 -7.36 -6.16 2.63
CA ILE A 25 -7.76 -6.58 1.29
C ILE A 25 -9.16 -6.04 1.05
N ARG A 26 -9.33 -5.13 0.09
CA ARG A 26 -10.67 -4.70 -0.34
C ARG A 26 -11.34 -5.78 -1.18
N LEU A 27 -12.56 -6.14 -0.80
CA LEU A 27 -13.37 -7.18 -1.43
C LEU A 27 -14.79 -6.66 -1.70
N LEU A 28 -15.53 -7.35 -2.57
CA LEU A 28 -16.91 -7.04 -2.93
C LEU A 28 -17.87 -8.04 -2.27
N ASP A 29 -18.78 -7.53 -1.46
CA ASP A 29 -19.94 -8.25 -0.96
C ASP A 29 -21.17 -7.86 -1.79
N CYS A 30 -21.49 -8.73 -2.75
CA CYS A 30 -22.63 -8.58 -3.64
C CYS A 30 -23.91 -9.22 -3.09
N GLU A 31 -23.80 -10.13 -2.12
CA GLU A 31 -24.95 -10.84 -1.56
C GLU A 31 -25.66 -9.99 -0.52
N ASN A 32 -24.91 -9.31 0.34
CA ASN A 32 -25.47 -8.45 1.38
C ASN A 32 -25.60 -6.97 0.95
N SER A 33 -25.38 -6.63 -0.33
CA SER A 33 -25.63 -5.28 -0.81
C SER A 33 -27.14 -5.05 -0.95
N GLY A 34 -27.70 -4.22 -0.07
CA GLY A 34 -29.12 -3.85 -0.07
C GLY A 34 -29.43 -2.83 -1.16
N MET A 35 -29.78 -3.31 -2.36
CA MET A 35 -30.51 -2.59 -3.41
C MET A 35 -31.16 -3.63 -4.35
N GLU A 36 -32.24 -3.25 -5.01
CA GLU A 36 -32.82 -4.04 -6.09
C GLU A 36 -31.98 -3.93 -7.37
N TYR A 37 -32.09 -4.94 -8.23
CA TYR A 37 -31.45 -4.93 -9.54
C TYR A 37 -32.08 -3.85 -10.43
N VAL A 38 -31.25 -3.06 -11.10
CA VAL A 38 -31.70 -2.03 -12.05
C VAL A 38 -31.38 -2.51 -13.46
N GLU A 39 -32.34 -2.37 -14.39
CA GLU A 39 -32.09 -2.65 -15.81
C GLU A 39 -30.91 -1.82 -16.29
N VAL A 40 -29.96 -2.51 -16.92
CA VAL A 40 -28.81 -1.88 -17.54
C VAL A 40 -29.29 -1.27 -18.85
N SER A 41 -29.45 0.04 -18.86
CA SER A 41 -29.65 0.78 -20.10
C SER A 41 -28.43 0.59 -21.00
N GLY A 42 -28.67 0.14 -22.24
CA GLY A 42 -27.67 0.06 -23.29
C GLY A 42 -26.90 1.37 -23.39
N MET A 43 -25.57 1.26 -23.47
CA MET A 43 -24.57 2.32 -23.35
C MET A 43 -25.07 3.77 -23.43
N ASN A 44 -24.76 4.56 -22.40
CA ASN A 44 -24.46 5.97 -22.61
C ASN A 44 -23.19 6.05 -23.49
N CYS A 45 -23.33 5.86 -24.80
CA CYS A 45 -22.24 6.01 -25.76
C CYS A 45 -21.78 7.48 -25.74
N LEU A 46 -20.77 7.72 -24.91
CA LEU A 46 -19.91 8.88 -24.81
C LEU A 46 -20.52 10.10 -24.10
N MET A 47 -19.95 10.45 -22.95
CA MET A 47 -19.92 11.86 -22.51
C MET A 47 -18.72 12.60 -23.12
N ASP A 48 -17.63 11.90 -23.47
CA ASP A 48 -16.45 12.48 -24.12
C ASP A 48 -15.96 11.59 -25.28
N ARG A 49 -15.93 12.16 -26.48
CA ARG A 49 -15.53 11.51 -27.73
C ARG A 49 -14.08 11.80 -28.13
N ASN A 50 -13.38 12.64 -27.37
CA ASN A 50 -12.03 13.05 -27.73
C ASN A 50 -11.02 12.00 -27.26
N PHE A 51 -10.51 11.22 -28.22
CA PHE A 51 -9.47 10.22 -27.97
C PHE A 51 -8.07 10.74 -28.30
N TYR A 52 -7.12 10.36 -27.46
CA TYR A 52 -5.70 10.60 -27.61
C TYR A 52 -4.94 9.28 -27.63
N GLU A 53 -4.01 9.14 -28.57
CA GLU A 53 -3.08 8.02 -28.62
C GLU A 53 -1.94 8.27 -27.62
N GLU A 54 -1.67 7.27 -26.80
CA GLU A 54 -0.61 7.26 -25.80
C GLU A 54 0.05 5.88 -25.73
N ASP A 55 1.37 5.84 -25.50
CA ASP A 55 2.06 4.62 -25.10
C ASP A 55 2.08 4.53 -23.56
N VAL A 56 1.58 3.42 -23.02
CA VAL A 56 1.31 3.22 -21.60
C VAL A 56 1.88 1.90 -21.10
N LYS A 57 2.02 1.77 -19.78
CA LYS A 57 2.26 0.48 -19.14
C LYS A 57 0.97 -0.01 -18.51
N ILE A 58 0.53 -1.21 -18.86
CA ILE A 58 -0.56 -1.89 -18.18
C ILE A 58 0.04 -2.87 -17.19
N VAL A 59 -0.37 -2.75 -15.93
CA VAL A 59 0.01 -3.64 -14.86
C VAL A 59 -1.18 -4.49 -14.49
N THR A 60 -1.06 -5.80 -14.68
CA THR A 60 -2.04 -6.78 -14.22
C THR A 60 -1.55 -7.34 -12.89
N TYR A 61 -2.35 -7.21 -11.84
CA TYR A 61 -2.00 -7.63 -10.50
C TYR A 61 -2.69 -8.93 -10.10
N ASP A 62 -1.90 -9.96 -9.87
CA ASP A 62 -2.36 -11.23 -9.32
C ASP A 62 -2.37 -11.14 -7.80
N ARG A 63 -3.57 -10.91 -7.25
CA ARG A 63 -3.79 -10.77 -5.80
C ARG A 63 -3.57 -12.06 -5.01
N PHE A 64 -3.59 -13.23 -5.65
CA PHE A 64 -3.31 -14.50 -4.96
C PHE A 64 -1.83 -14.63 -4.64
N ASN A 65 -0.98 -14.33 -5.63
CA ASN A 65 0.46 -14.52 -5.54
C ASN A 65 1.21 -13.22 -5.23
N ASP A 66 0.50 -12.10 -5.09
CA ASP A 66 1.08 -10.77 -4.85
C ASP A 66 2.14 -10.38 -5.90
N ARG A 67 1.82 -10.66 -7.18
CA ARG A 67 2.73 -10.42 -8.32
C ARG A 67 2.12 -9.50 -9.36
N CYS A 68 2.96 -8.70 -9.99
CA CYS A 68 2.61 -7.79 -11.07
C CYS A 68 3.13 -8.36 -12.38
N LEU A 69 2.29 -8.40 -13.41
CA LEU A 69 2.69 -8.56 -14.80
C LEU A 69 2.58 -7.21 -15.48
N VAL A 70 3.57 -6.85 -16.29
CA VAL A 70 3.62 -5.54 -16.95
C VAL A 70 3.71 -5.73 -18.45
N SER A 71 2.80 -5.11 -19.20
CA SER A 71 2.89 -5.01 -20.66
C SER A 71 2.98 -3.54 -21.09
N ASN A 72 3.73 -3.28 -22.17
CA ASN A 72 3.73 -1.97 -22.81
C ASN A 72 2.69 -1.99 -23.92
N GLU A 73 1.76 -1.06 -23.90
CA GLU A 73 0.64 -1.02 -24.82
C GLU A 73 0.55 0.34 -25.49
N ARG A 74 0.09 0.34 -26.74
CA ARG A 74 -0.44 1.56 -27.36
C ARG A 74 -1.94 1.59 -27.17
N VAL A 75 -2.44 2.70 -26.65
CA VAL A 75 -3.85 2.85 -26.28
C VAL A 75 -4.43 4.14 -26.83
N LEU A 76 -5.76 4.15 -27.02
CA LEU A 76 -6.54 5.36 -27.18
C LEU A 76 -7.20 5.70 -25.85
N VAL A 77 -6.89 6.87 -25.30
CA VAL A 77 -7.41 7.34 -24.01
C VAL A 77 -8.33 8.54 -24.23
N SER A 78 -9.52 8.49 -23.65
CA SER A 78 -10.38 9.66 -23.44
C SER A 78 -10.50 9.93 -21.94
N LYS A 79 -11.32 10.92 -21.56
CA LYS A 79 -11.61 11.18 -20.14
C LYS A 79 -12.13 9.93 -19.42
N ASP A 80 -13.06 9.22 -20.05
CA ASP A 80 -13.81 8.13 -19.40
C ASP A 80 -13.35 6.73 -19.84
N TYR A 81 -12.66 6.61 -20.98
CA TYR A 81 -12.38 5.31 -21.60
C TYR A 81 -10.92 5.12 -22.02
N VAL A 82 -10.51 3.86 -22.11
CA VAL A 82 -9.21 3.44 -22.65
C VAL A 82 -9.43 2.26 -23.60
N ILE A 83 -8.96 2.37 -24.83
CA ILE A 83 -9.01 1.31 -25.85
C ILE A 83 -7.60 0.77 -26.05
N ILE A 84 -7.40 -0.53 -25.87
CA ILE A 84 -6.13 -1.21 -26.11
C ILE A 84 -6.07 -1.69 -27.56
N LEU A 85 -5.04 -1.28 -28.30
CA LEU A 85 -4.94 -1.54 -29.74
C LEU A 85 -4.23 -2.86 -30.10
N SER A 86 -3.46 -3.46 -29.17
CA SER A 86 -2.45 -4.46 -29.51
C SER A 86 -2.96 -5.87 -29.83
N THR A 87 -4.11 -6.29 -29.29
CA THR A 87 -4.46 -7.73 -29.35
C THR A 87 -5.93 -8.07 -29.50
N ASN A 88 -6.88 -7.21 -29.10
CA ASN A 88 -8.32 -7.54 -29.17
C ASN A 88 -9.26 -6.33 -29.34
N GLU A 89 -8.71 -5.14 -29.60
CA GLU A 89 -9.48 -3.88 -29.67
C GLU A 89 -10.53 -3.80 -28.55
N SER A 90 -10.07 -3.95 -27.31
CA SER A 90 -10.94 -3.91 -26.13
C SER A 90 -10.96 -2.51 -25.54
N TYR A 91 -12.12 -2.06 -25.04
CA TYR A 91 -12.20 -0.84 -24.24
C TYR A 91 -12.48 -1.13 -22.76
N TYR A 92 -12.02 -0.22 -21.92
CA TYR A 92 -12.19 -0.22 -20.48
C TYR A 92 -12.67 1.16 -20.01
N ILE A 93 -13.36 1.19 -18.87
CA ILE A 93 -13.74 2.45 -18.22
C ILE A 93 -12.63 2.83 -17.25
N ASN A 94 -12.27 4.11 -17.23
CA ASN A 94 -11.46 4.68 -16.17
C ASN A 94 -12.24 4.60 -14.85
N SER A 95 -12.03 3.52 -14.10
CA SER A 95 -12.71 3.30 -12.83
C SER A 95 -12.33 4.41 -11.83
N PRO A 96 -13.21 4.73 -10.85
CA PRO A 96 -12.82 5.55 -9.71
C PRO A 96 -11.50 5.05 -9.12
N GLN A 97 -10.59 5.98 -8.84
CA GLN A 97 -9.27 5.66 -8.31
C GLN A 97 -9.43 4.96 -6.95
N TRP A 98 -9.02 3.69 -6.86
CA TRP A 98 -8.77 3.09 -5.56
C TRP A 98 -7.42 3.61 -5.07
N SER A 99 -7.32 3.90 -3.77
CA SER A 99 -6.07 4.30 -3.12
C SER A 99 -5.03 3.17 -3.07
N ASP A 100 -5.42 1.94 -3.40
CA ASP A 100 -4.65 0.75 -3.12
C ASP A 100 -3.80 0.39 -4.34
N ILE A 101 -2.60 0.95 -4.38
CA ILE A 101 -1.67 0.70 -5.47
C ILE A 101 -1.00 -0.67 -5.24
N PRO A 102 -0.75 -1.48 -6.30
CA PRO A 102 -0.12 -2.79 -6.12
C PRO A 102 1.24 -2.65 -5.45
N SER A 103 1.44 -3.42 -4.39
CA SER A 103 2.71 -3.52 -3.63
C SER A 103 3.89 -3.86 -4.54
N CYS A 104 3.66 -4.65 -5.58
CA CYS A 104 4.68 -5.12 -6.51
C CYS A 104 5.15 -4.06 -7.53
N PHE A 105 4.58 -2.85 -7.55
CA PHE A 105 5.04 -1.79 -8.45
C PHE A 105 5.84 -0.71 -7.70
N ASN A 106 7.15 -0.70 -7.93
CA ASN A 106 8.04 0.31 -7.38
C ASN A 106 7.89 1.66 -8.12
N ASN A 107 7.95 2.77 -7.39
CA ASN A 107 8.06 4.14 -7.95
C ASN A 107 6.77 4.74 -8.55
N ILE A 108 5.67 4.59 -7.83
CA ILE A 108 4.35 5.12 -8.23
C ILE A 108 4.35 6.65 -8.35
N THR A 109 5.22 7.36 -7.63
CA THR A 109 5.29 8.83 -7.66
C THR A 109 5.59 9.42 -9.05
N LYS A 110 6.14 8.64 -9.97
CA LYS A 110 6.44 9.08 -11.35
C LYS A 110 5.28 8.88 -12.33
N TYR A 111 4.27 8.10 -11.95
CA TYR A 111 3.20 7.69 -12.83
C TYR A 111 1.83 8.08 -12.28
N GLN A 112 0.98 8.59 -13.14
CA GLN A 112 -0.45 8.65 -12.86
C GLN A 112 -1.03 7.24 -13.01
N VAL A 113 -1.57 6.71 -11.91
CA VAL A 113 -2.25 5.41 -11.88
C VAL A 113 -3.72 5.58 -12.22
N SER A 114 -4.26 4.70 -13.07
CA SER A 114 -5.69 4.63 -13.38
C SER A 114 -6.13 3.18 -13.45
N TYR A 115 -7.38 2.90 -13.12
CA TYR A 115 -7.89 1.53 -13.03
C TYR A 115 -8.73 1.23 -14.27
N LEU A 116 -8.54 0.04 -14.86
CA LEU A 116 -9.22 -0.32 -16.11
C LEU A 116 -10.34 -1.35 -15.90
N PHE A 117 -10.02 -2.46 -15.23
CA PHE A 117 -10.94 -3.57 -14.92
C PHE A 117 -10.23 -4.53 -13.97
N GLU A 118 -10.95 -5.40 -13.25
CA GLU A 118 -10.44 -6.42 -12.29
C GLU A 118 -8.90 -6.53 -12.18
N ASN A 119 -8.30 -5.79 -11.25
CA ASN A 119 -6.85 -5.77 -10.95
C ASN A 119 -5.92 -5.33 -12.08
N MET A 120 -6.41 -4.58 -13.07
CA MET A 120 -5.62 -3.97 -14.12
C MET A 120 -5.45 -2.46 -13.88
N PHE A 121 -4.20 -2.02 -13.96
CA PHE A 121 -3.78 -0.66 -13.67
C PHE A 121 -3.06 -0.08 -14.88
N LEU A 122 -3.53 1.05 -15.37
CA LEU A 122 -2.87 1.86 -16.36
C LEU A 122 -1.88 2.80 -15.68
N LEU A 123 -0.61 2.71 -16.03
CA LEU A 123 0.45 3.60 -15.58
C LEU A 123 0.83 4.56 -16.70
N ARG A 124 0.51 5.84 -16.48
CA ARG A 124 0.75 6.93 -17.42
C ARG A 124 1.86 7.82 -16.91
N LYS A 125 2.82 8.20 -17.77
CA LYS A 125 3.81 9.21 -17.41
C LYS A 125 3.10 10.57 -17.24
N LEU A 126 3.46 11.32 -16.20
CA LEU A 126 2.85 12.64 -15.91
C LEU A 126 2.99 13.61 -17.09
N GLU A 127 4.08 13.50 -17.86
CA GLU A 127 4.36 14.31 -19.05
C GLU A 127 4.33 13.46 -20.33
N SER A 128 3.30 12.62 -20.48
CA SER A 128 3.14 11.80 -21.69
C SER A 128 2.79 12.65 -22.91
N ILE A 129 3.41 12.33 -24.04
CA ILE A 129 3.05 12.91 -25.34
C ILE A 129 1.71 12.30 -25.75
N LYS A 130 0.71 13.15 -25.97
CA LYS A 130 -0.62 12.76 -26.43
C LYS A 130 -0.79 13.17 -27.89
N LYS A 131 -1.20 12.24 -28.74
CA LYS A 131 -1.56 12.55 -30.14
C LYS A 131 -3.07 12.48 -30.30
N ALA A 132 -3.70 13.57 -30.70
CA ALA A 132 -5.15 13.57 -30.97
C ALA A 132 -5.46 12.66 -32.17
N VAL A 133 -6.46 11.79 -32.03
CA VAL A 133 -6.81 10.78 -33.05
C VAL A 133 -8.11 11.11 -33.78
N GLY A 134 -8.95 11.98 -33.20
CA GLY A 134 -10.19 12.46 -33.83
C GLY A 134 -11.17 11.32 -34.18
N VAL A 135 -11.79 11.42 -35.36
CA VAL A 135 -12.90 10.56 -35.83
C VAL A 135 -12.60 9.06 -35.79
N GLY A 136 -11.35 8.65 -36.06
CA GLY A 136 -10.99 7.22 -36.09
C GLY A 136 -11.13 6.51 -34.75
N GLY A 137 -10.92 7.23 -33.64
CA GLY A 137 -11.11 6.66 -32.29
C GLY A 137 -12.59 6.47 -31.95
N GLU A 138 -13.45 7.37 -32.41
CA GLU A 138 -14.90 7.31 -32.21
C GLU A 138 -15.52 6.12 -32.95
N GLU A 139 -15.17 5.94 -34.22
CA GLU A 139 -15.67 4.83 -35.03
C GLU A 139 -15.27 3.46 -34.45
N LEU A 140 -14.02 3.33 -33.98
CA LEU A 140 -13.56 2.11 -33.32
C LEU A 140 -14.36 1.83 -32.06
N PHE A 141 -14.59 2.85 -31.24
CA PHE A 141 -15.39 2.71 -30.03
C PHE A 141 -16.80 2.20 -30.36
N GLU A 142 -17.51 2.84 -31.30
CA GLU A 142 -18.87 2.45 -31.70
C GLU A 142 -18.95 0.99 -32.18
N LYS A 143 -17.94 0.51 -32.92
CA LYS A 143 -17.85 -0.90 -33.32
C LYS A 143 -17.77 -1.83 -32.12
N ILE A 144 -16.94 -1.52 -31.12
CA ILE A 144 -16.82 -2.37 -29.93
C ILE A 144 -18.12 -2.35 -29.11
N CYS A 145 -18.78 -1.20 -29.02
CA CYS A 145 -20.08 -1.02 -28.34
C CYS A 145 -21.16 -1.93 -28.93
N ASN A 146 -21.30 -1.90 -30.26
CA ASN A 146 -22.29 -2.70 -30.99
C ASN A 146 -22.04 -4.20 -30.80
N ASN A 147 -20.77 -4.63 -30.77
CA ASN A 147 -20.41 -6.02 -30.51
C ASN A 147 -20.81 -6.47 -29.08
N ILE A 148 -20.65 -5.61 -28.08
CA ILE A 148 -21.06 -5.93 -26.70
C ILE A 148 -22.58 -6.07 -26.58
N ASN A 149 -23.35 -5.17 -27.22
CA ASN A 149 -24.82 -5.26 -27.25
C ASN A 149 -25.27 -6.57 -27.90
N TYR A 150 -24.64 -6.97 -29.00
CA TYR A 150 -24.92 -8.24 -29.66
C TYR A 150 -24.69 -9.45 -28.73
N LYS A 151 -23.62 -9.43 -27.92
CA LYS A 151 -23.35 -10.50 -26.94
C LYS A 151 -24.42 -10.61 -25.86
N LEU A 152 -24.97 -9.47 -25.40
CA LEU A 152 -26.00 -9.46 -24.37
C LEU A 152 -27.34 -10.02 -24.89
N VAL A 153 -27.71 -9.70 -26.13
CA VAL A 153 -28.93 -10.22 -26.76
C VAL A 153 -28.87 -11.74 -26.99
N ASN A 154 -27.68 -12.27 -27.29
CA ASN A 154 -27.48 -13.69 -27.56
C ASN A 154 -26.97 -14.49 -26.35
N PHE A 155 -27.06 -13.92 -25.14
CA PHE A 155 -26.56 -14.58 -23.95
C PHE A 155 -27.46 -15.74 -23.54
N SER A 156 -26.88 -16.92 -23.46
CA SER A 156 -27.57 -18.15 -23.05
C SER A 156 -26.72 -18.90 -22.02
N SER A 157 -26.88 -18.55 -20.75
CA SER A 157 -26.30 -19.30 -19.64
C SER A 157 -27.27 -19.35 -18.48
N ASN A 158 -27.07 -20.32 -17.60
CA ASN A 158 -27.75 -20.38 -16.30
C ASN A 158 -26.76 -20.15 -15.13
N SER A 159 -25.48 -19.95 -15.42
CA SER A 159 -24.44 -19.78 -14.41
C SER A 159 -24.45 -18.36 -13.85
N ARG A 160 -24.65 -18.21 -12.54
CA ARG A 160 -24.58 -16.89 -11.86
C ARG A 160 -23.26 -16.17 -12.15
N GLU A 161 -22.15 -16.90 -12.21
CA GLU A 161 -20.83 -16.35 -12.51
C GLU A 161 -20.78 -15.79 -13.94
N GLU A 162 -21.32 -16.51 -14.92
CA GLU A 162 -21.36 -16.03 -16.31
C GLU A 162 -22.29 -14.81 -16.46
N HIS A 163 -23.44 -14.80 -15.79
CA HIS A 163 -24.35 -13.66 -15.74
C HIS A 163 -23.66 -12.41 -15.15
N ARG A 164 -22.92 -12.57 -14.05
CA ARG A 164 -22.13 -11.48 -13.48
C ARG A 164 -21.04 -11.02 -14.43
N ASN A 165 -20.26 -11.95 -14.98
CA ASN A 165 -19.14 -11.64 -15.85
C ASN A 165 -19.60 -10.91 -17.11
N ILE A 166 -20.71 -11.33 -17.73
CA ILE A 166 -21.25 -10.60 -18.89
C ILE A 166 -21.71 -9.19 -18.52
N ILE A 167 -22.38 -8.99 -17.39
CA ILE A 167 -22.82 -7.65 -16.96
C ILE A 167 -21.64 -6.77 -16.57
N ARG A 168 -20.63 -7.30 -15.87
CA ARG A 168 -19.39 -6.56 -15.57
C ARG A 168 -18.65 -6.18 -16.84
N ASN A 169 -18.57 -7.09 -17.81
CA ASN A 169 -17.98 -6.81 -19.12
C ASN A 169 -18.79 -5.80 -19.92
N PHE A 170 -20.13 -5.88 -19.86
CA PHE A 170 -21.04 -4.97 -20.53
C PHE A 170 -20.92 -3.55 -19.98
N LEU A 171 -21.02 -3.42 -18.65
CA LEU A 171 -20.91 -2.16 -17.93
C LEU A 171 -19.47 -1.67 -17.82
N ARG A 172 -18.48 -2.53 -18.11
CA ARG A 172 -17.04 -2.32 -17.81
C ARG A 172 -16.81 -1.84 -16.37
N ARG A 173 -17.61 -2.36 -15.44
CA ARG A 173 -17.53 -2.09 -14.01
C ARG A 173 -17.38 -3.41 -13.28
N PHE A 174 -16.37 -3.50 -12.41
CA PHE A 174 -16.16 -4.70 -11.61
C PHE A 174 -16.92 -4.65 -10.27
N ASP A 175 -17.36 -3.47 -9.81
CA ASP A 175 -18.03 -3.27 -8.52
C ASP A 175 -19.54 -3.57 -8.55
N VAL A 176 -19.99 -4.42 -9.46
CA VAL A 176 -21.40 -4.75 -9.67
C VAL A 176 -21.61 -6.27 -9.75
N ASP A 177 -22.76 -6.74 -9.27
CA ASP A 177 -23.31 -8.05 -9.59
C ASP A 177 -24.27 -7.89 -10.78
N GLY A 178 -24.59 -8.98 -11.44
CA GLY A 178 -25.37 -8.91 -12.67
C GLY A 178 -26.21 -10.14 -12.95
N TYR A 179 -27.33 -9.90 -13.63
CA TYR A 179 -28.19 -10.95 -14.16
C TYR A 179 -28.70 -10.54 -15.54
N VAL A 180 -28.64 -11.44 -16.52
CA VAL A 180 -29.30 -11.28 -17.82
C VAL A 180 -30.61 -12.05 -17.82
N PHE A 181 -31.70 -11.40 -18.23
CA PHE A 181 -33.03 -11.98 -18.34
C PHE A 181 -33.78 -11.39 -19.52
N ASN A 182 -34.47 -12.20 -20.31
CA ASN A 182 -35.22 -11.75 -21.48
C ASN A 182 -34.42 -10.79 -22.38
N ASN A 183 -33.17 -11.16 -22.69
CA ASN A 183 -32.24 -10.37 -23.51
C ASN A 183 -31.93 -8.96 -22.96
N LYS A 184 -32.19 -8.74 -21.66
CA LYS A 184 -31.91 -7.50 -20.95
C LYS A 184 -30.93 -7.77 -19.82
N GLY A 185 -29.99 -6.85 -19.63
CA GLY A 185 -29.07 -6.89 -18.52
C GLY A 185 -29.65 -6.19 -17.30
N TYR A 186 -29.32 -6.68 -16.13
CA TYR A 186 -29.65 -6.06 -14.85
C TYR A 186 -28.41 -6.04 -13.98
N SER A 187 -28.19 -4.94 -13.26
CA SER A 187 -27.02 -4.78 -12.41
C SER A 187 -27.39 -4.29 -11.02
N LYS A 188 -26.57 -4.67 -10.05
CA LYS A 188 -26.64 -4.17 -8.68
C LYS A 188 -25.24 -3.82 -8.20
N LYS A 189 -25.05 -2.65 -7.60
CA LYS A 189 -23.76 -2.27 -7.01
C LYS A 189 -23.43 -3.17 -5.82
N CYS A 190 -22.21 -3.69 -5.78
CA CYS A 190 -21.71 -4.47 -4.64
C CYS A 190 -21.16 -3.54 -3.55
N LYS A 191 -21.24 -3.98 -2.30
CA LYS A 191 -20.67 -3.26 -1.16
C LYS A 191 -19.18 -3.58 -1.09
N ILE A 192 -18.34 -2.57 -0.94
CA ILE A 192 -16.91 -2.78 -0.66
C ILE A 192 -16.76 -3.06 0.84
N VAL A 193 -16.06 -4.14 1.18
CA VAL A 193 -15.74 -4.54 2.55
C VAL A 193 -14.25 -4.82 2.70
N GLN A 194 -13.76 -4.77 3.93
CA GLN A 194 -12.33 -4.96 4.23
C GLN A 194 -12.10 -6.37 4.78
N GLY A 195 -11.25 -7.12 4.10
CA GLY A 195 -10.67 -8.37 4.59
C GLY A 195 -9.39 -8.10 5.37
N ILE A 196 -9.27 -8.70 6.54
CA ILE A 196 -8.15 -8.47 7.46
C ILE A 196 -6.99 -9.42 7.17
N LYS A 197 -7.31 -10.64 6.70
CA LYS A 197 -6.32 -11.70 6.52
C LYS A 197 -6.75 -12.71 5.45
N LYS A 198 -5.86 -12.96 4.49
CA LYS A 198 -5.91 -14.11 3.58
C LYS A 198 -5.21 -15.31 4.25
N TYR A 199 -5.79 -16.51 4.13
CA TYR A 199 -5.09 -17.73 4.53
C TYR A 199 -4.04 -18.13 3.49
N GLU A 200 -2.94 -18.72 3.92
CA GLU A 200 -1.89 -19.20 2.99
C GLU A 200 -2.32 -20.46 2.24
N LYS A 201 -3.27 -21.21 2.80
CA LYS A 201 -3.77 -22.49 2.28
C LYS A 201 -5.28 -22.45 2.20
N LYS A 202 -5.85 -23.22 1.28
CA LYS A 202 -7.30 -23.44 1.17
C LYS A 202 -7.84 -24.42 2.23
N GLU A 203 -7.27 -24.40 3.44
CA GLU A 203 -7.60 -25.31 4.54
C GLU A 203 -7.91 -24.51 5.81
N VAL A 204 -9.06 -24.79 6.43
CA VAL A 204 -9.46 -24.18 7.71
C VAL A 204 -10.10 -25.24 8.59
N PHE A 205 -9.64 -25.35 9.83
CA PHE A 205 -10.11 -26.33 10.82
C PHE A 205 -10.12 -27.78 10.28
N GLY A 206 -9.10 -28.17 9.51
CA GLY A 206 -8.96 -29.52 8.94
C GLY A 206 -9.89 -29.82 7.76
N LYS A 207 -10.58 -28.82 7.21
CA LYS A 207 -11.41 -28.94 6.00
C LYS A 207 -10.79 -28.17 4.85
N CYS A 208 -10.79 -28.78 3.66
CA CYS A 208 -10.28 -28.17 2.44
C CYS A 208 -11.41 -27.59 1.60
N TYR A 209 -11.14 -26.44 0.98
CA TYR A 209 -12.09 -25.69 0.18
C TYR A 209 -11.56 -25.46 -1.24
N LYS A 210 -12.46 -25.38 -2.20
CA LYS A 210 -12.11 -25.01 -3.59
C LYS A 210 -11.67 -23.55 -3.65
N GLU A 211 -12.32 -22.68 -2.89
CA GLU A 211 -12.08 -21.25 -2.81
C GLU A 211 -11.09 -20.90 -1.69
N MET A 212 -10.47 -19.72 -1.78
CA MET A 212 -9.53 -19.23 -0.77
C MET A 212 -10.27 -18.67 0.45
N PRO A 213 -9.99 -19.14 1.68
CA PRO A 213 -10.57 -18.58 2.88
C PRO A 213 -9.93 -17.24 3.25
N ILE A 214 -10.77 -16.29 3.68
CA ILE A 214 -10.40 -14.93 4.10
C ILE A 214 -11.21 -14.52 5.33
N ILE A 215 -10.60 -13.77 6.25
CA ILE A 215 -11.30 -13.18 7.40
C ILE A 215 -11.87 -11.81 7.03
N VAL A 216 -13.19 -11.67 7.10
CA VAL A 216 -13.94 -10.42 6.87
C VAL A 216 -14.87 -10.21 8.08
N ASP A 217 -14.78 -9.05 8.74
CA ASP A 217 -15.57 -8.72 9.93
C ASP A 217 -15.56 -9.82 11.02
N GLY A 218 -14.40 -10.46 11.22
CA GLY A 218 -14.22 -11.54 12.20
C GLY A 218 -14.80 -12.91 11.79
N GLN A 219 -15.39 -13.03 10.60
CA GLN A 219 -15.94 -14.27 10.06
C GLN A 219 -15.06 -14.82 8.93
N ILE A 220 -15.02 -16.15 8.79
CA ILE A 220 -14.39 -16.80 7.64
C ILE A 220 -15.37 -16.72 6.46
N LYS A 221 -14.90 -16.10 5.38
CA LYS A 221 -15.55 -16.02 4.08
C LYS A 221 -14.64 -16.64 3.02
N PHE A 222 -15.12 -16.74 1.79
CA PHE A 222 -14.41 -17.40 0.71
C PHE A 222 -14.32 -16.50 -0.53
N THR A 223 -13.30 -16.71 -1.36
CA THR A 223 -13.18 -16.04 -2.66
C THR A 223 -12.47 -16.91 -3.68
N SER A 224 -12.95 -16.89 -4.93
CA SER A 224 -12.33 -17.59 -6.06
C SER A 224 -11.34 -16.72 -6.84
N ASN A 225 -11.44 -15.39 -6.73
CA ASN A 225 -10.67 -14.43 -7.53
C ASN A 225 -9.98 -13.33 -6.70
N MET A 226 -10.03 -13.39 -5.36
CA MET A 226 -9.56 -12.32 -4.46
C MET A 226 -10.27 -10.98 -4.67
N ILE A 227 -11.46 -10.97 -5.27
CA ILE A 227 -12.27 -9.76 -5.46
C ILE A 227 -13.63 -9.99 -4.81
N ASP A 228 -14.32 -11.06 -5.20
CA ASP A 228 -15.69 -11.34 -4.77
C ASP A 228 -15.71 -12.20 -3.51
N ILE A 229 -16.52 -11.77 -2.53
CA ILE A 229 -16.83 -12.57 -1.35
C ILE A 229 -17.95 -13.54 -1.65
N GLN A 230 -17.75 -14.74 -1.12
CA GLN A 230 -18.73 -15.81 -1.06
C GLN A 230 -18.94 -16.17 0.42
N ASN A 231 -20.19 -16.25 0.83
CA ASN A 231 -20.55 -16.60 2.21
C ASN A 231 -20.35 -18.08 2.53
N ILE A 232 -20.33 -18.94 1.50
CA ILE A 232 -20.22 -20.39 1.61
C ILE A 232 -19.07 -20.85 0.71
N GLY A 233 -18.21 -21.72 1.23
CA GLY A 233 -17.14 -22.36 0.47
C GLY A 233 -17.52 -23.78 0.06
N THR A 234 -16.99 -24.24 -1.06
CA THR A 234 -17.20 -25.59 -1.58
C THR A 234 -16.18 -26.54 -0.97
N LEU A 235 -16.66 -27.55 -0.23
CA LEU A 235 -15.79 -28.56 0.36
C LEU A 235 -15.23 -29.49 -0.71
N VAL A 236 -13.93 -29.79 -0.62
CA VAL A 236 -13.22 -30.72 -1.49
C VAL A 236 -12.34 -31.65 -0.67
N ASP A 237 -11.93 -32.78 -1.25
CA ASP A 237 -10.99 -33.68 -0.61
C ASP A 237 -9.63 -32.99 -0.40
N CYS A 238 -9.07 -33.10 0.80
CA CYS A 238 -7.75 -32.60 1.11
C CYS A 238 -6.63 -33.38 0.39
N ALA A 239 -6.91 -34.52 -0.22
CA ALA A 239 -5.97 -35.24 -1.08
C ALA A 239 -5.76 -34.53 -2.44
N THR A 240 -6.76 -33.81 -2.96
CA THR A 240 -6.68 -33.02 -4.20
C THR A 240 -5.94 -31.69 -4.01
N LYS A 241 -4.80 -31.70 -3.31
CA LYS A 241 -3.95 -30.52 -3.15
C LYS A 241 -3.40 -30.09 -4.50
N ILE A 242 -4.07 -29.16 -5.16
CA ILE A 242 -3.45 -28.37 -6.21
C ILE A 242 -2.76 -27.21 -5.49
N PRO A 243 -1.42 -27.22 -5.34
CA PRO A 243 -0.72 -26.01 -4.92
C PRO A 243 -1.02 -24.90 -5.92
N LEU A 244 -1.21 -23.66 -5.44
CA LEU A 244 -1.49 -22.44 -6.23
C LEU A 244 -0.52 -22.15 -7.39
N PHE A 245 0.51 -22.97 -7.56
CA PHE A 245 1.61 -22.80 -8.51
C PHE A 245 1.35 -23.35 -9.91
N TYR A 246 0.28 -24.13 -10.18
CA TYR A 246 0.17 -24.88 -11.45
C TYR A 246 -0.97 -24.52 -12.41
N GLU A 247 -1.84 -23.56 -12.12
CA GLU A 247 -2.99 -23.29 -13.03
C GLU A 247 -2.74 -22.25 -14.14
N ASN A 248 -1.58 -21.57 -14.20
CA ASN A 248 -1.35 -20.49 -15.17
C ASN A 248 -0.08 -20.66 -16.02
N ASN A 249 0.15 -21.82 -16.64
CA ASN A 249 1.15 -21.93 -17.72
C ASN A 249 0.78 -23.03 -18.72
N GLN A 250 -0.23 -22.75 -19.55
CA GLN A 250 -0.27 -23.25 -20.93
C GLN A 250 -0.78 -22.11 -21.81
N ASN A 251 0.16 -21.39 -22.42
CA ASN A 251 0.21 -21.17 -23.85
C ASN A 251 1.52 -20.48 -24.22
N ASP A 252 2.22 -21.11 -25.16
CA ASP A 252 3.46 -20.69 -25.82
C ASP A 252 3.43 -19.24 -26.28
N TYR A 253 4.52 -18.50 -26.05
CA TYR A 253 5.12 -17.66 -27.09
C TYR A 253 6.63 -17.62 -26.91
N ILE A 254 7.30 -17.83 -28.04
CA ILE A 254 8.73 -18.01 -28.25
C ILE A 254 9.48 -16.70 -27.95
N GLU A 255 10.62 -16.91 -27.32
CA GLU A 255 11.79 -16.07 -27.07
C GLU A 255 12.05 -14.95 -28.10
N ASP A 256 12.28 -13.74 -27.58
CA ASP A 256 13.36 -12.90 -28.09
C ASP A 256 14.07 -12.19 -26.93
N ASN A 257 15.38 -12.33 -26.94
CA ASN A 257 16.33 -11.98 -25.88
C ASN A 257 16.29 -10.51 -25.47
N ILE A 258 15.96 -10.25 -24.19
CA ILE A 258 16.52 -9.12 -23.46
C ILE A 258 17.04 -9.67 -22.13
N GLU A 259 18.36 -9.67 -21.99
CA GLU A 259 19.12 -10.07 -20.82
C GLU A 259 18.52 -9.51 -19.54
N CYS A 260 18.02 -10.40 -18.69
CA CYS A 260 18.09 -10.23 -17.25
C CYS A 260 18.87 -11.42 -16.70
N SER A 261 20.15 -11.18 -16.47
CA SER A 261 20.99 -12.03 -15.63
C SER A 261 20.30 -12.24 -14.28
N THR A 262 19.79 -13.45 -14.08
CA THR A 262 19.41 -13.96 -12.76
C THR A 262 19.83 -15.41 -12.64
N THR A 263 21.14 -15.65 -12.49
CA THR A 263 21.56 -16.72 -11.59
C THR A 263 21.44 -16.18 -10.17
N PHE A 264 20.26 -16.37 -9.57
CA PHE A 264 20.19 -16.50 -8.12
C PHE A 264 19.73 -17.93 -7.86
N ASP A 265 20.71 -18.76 -7.50
CA ASP A 265 20.46 -19.95 -6.72
C ASP A 265 19.46 -19.60 -5.62
N SER A 266 18.36 -20.34 -5.57
CA SER A 266 17.41 -20.29 -4.48
C SER A 266 18.06 -20.84 -3.22
N THR A 267 18.97 -20.08 -2.62
CA THR A 267 19.26 -20.24 -1.21
C THR A 267 18.01 -19.78 -0.48
N LYS A 268 17.38 -20.73 0.23
CA LYS A 268 16.35 -20.45 1.21
C LYS A 268 16.84 -19.28 2.08
N PHE A 269 16.23 -18.11 1.91
CA PHE A 269 16.51 -16.95 2.73
C PHE A 269 16.16 -17.28 4.19
N ASP A 270 17.19 -17.49 5.01
CA ASP A 270 17.03 -17.81 6.43
C ASP A 270 16.72 -16.50 7.18
N PHE A 271 15.44 -16.26 7.47
CA PHE A 271 14.95 -15.09 8.20
C PHE A 271 15.66 -14.84 9.55
N LYS A 272 16.35 -15.85 10.09
CA LYS A 272 17.17 -15.72 11.30
C LYS A 272 18.39 -14.82 11.13
N GLU A 273 19.06 -14.85 9.97
CA GLU A 273 20.28 -14.05 9.78
C GLU A 273 19.95 -12.55 9.65
N TYR A 274 18.86 -12.21 8.96
CA TYR A 274 18.43 -10.80 8.82
C TYR A 274 17.96 -10.20 10.15
N SER A 275 17.30 -11.01 10.99
CA SER A 275 16.94 -10.62 12.37
C SER A 275 18.18 -10.34 13.22
N LEU A 276 19.23 -11.13 13.09
CA LEU A 276 20.49 -10.95 13.81
C LEU A 276 21.25 -9.68 13.36
N VAL A 277 21.27 -9.41 12.07
CA VAL A 277 21.90 -8.20 11.51
C VAL A 277 21.15 -6.95 11.98
N ILE A 278 19.82 -6.92 11.89
CA ILE A 278 19.01 -5.79 12.39
C ILE A 278 19.22 -5.60 13.90
N PHE A 279 19.22 -6.68 14.67
CA PHE A 279 19.47 -6.63 16.11
C PHE A 279 20.88 -6.08 16.41
N SER A 280 21.90 -6.48 15.66
CA SER A 280 23.27 -5.98 15.81
C SER A 280 23.39 -4.49 15.48
N VAL A 281 22.72 -4.03 14.42
CA VAL A 281 22.68 -2.60 14.05
C VAL A 281 21.95 -1.78 15.13
N LEU A 282 20.83 -2.26 15.65
CA LEU A 282 20.10 -1.56 16.72
C LEU A 282 20.89 -1.55 18.03
N ALA A 283 21.54 -2.65 18.38
CA ALA A 283 22.38 -2.76 19.58
C ALA A 283 23.59 -1.81 19.49
N THR A 284 24.21 -1.68 18.31
CA THR A 284 25.34 -0.75 18.11
C THR A 284 24.89 0.71 18.21
N PHE A 285 23.74 1.09 17.65
CA PHE A 285 23.17 2.44 17.85
C PHE A 285 22.87 2.74 19.31
N GLN A 286 22.34 1.77 20.07
CA GLN A 286 22.13 1.93 21.51
C GLN A 286 23.44 2.09 22.27
N LEU A 287 24.46 1.30 21.96
CA LEU A 287 25.80 1.41 22.57
C LEU A 287 26.43 2.78 22.29
N PHE A 288 26.31 3.28 21.05
CA PHE A 288 26.74 4.63 20.69
C PHE A 288 26.01 5.71 21.50
N SER A 289 24.69 5.58 21.69
CA SER A 289 23.90 6.54 22.48
C SER A 289 24.34 6.59 23.95
N ILE A 290 24.67 5.44 24.55
CA ILE A 290 25.17 5.33 25.92
C ILE A 290 26.55 5.97 26.04
N ILE A 291 27.45 5.71 25.08
CA ILE A 291 28.79 6.31 25.05
C ILE A 291 28.70 7.83 24.96
N ILE A 292 27.86 8.37 24.06
CA ILE A 292 27.64 9.81 23.93
C ILE A 292 27.10 10.40 25.24
N PHE A 293 26.16 9.71 25.89
CA PHE A 293 25.61 10.16 27.18
C PHE A 293 26.66 10.19 28.30
N ILE A 294 27.52 9.18 28.38
CA ILE A 294 28.63 9.14 29.35
C ILE A 294 29.61 10.29 29.09
N PHE A 295 30.01 10.52 27.84
CA PHE A 295 30.89 11.64 27.48
C PHE A 295 30.27 13.00 27.80
N ALA A 296 28.99 13.19 27.48
CA ALA A 296 28.26 14.40 27.81
C ALA A 296 28.21 14.63 29.33
N THR A 297 27.99 13.57 30.11
CA THR A 297 27.94 13.63 31.58
C THR A 297 29.30 13.97 32.19
N ILE A 298 30.38 13.35 31.70
CA ILE A 298 31.76 13.67 32.13
C ILE A 298 32.11 15.12 31.77
N SER A 299 31.78 15.56 30.56
CA SER A 299 32.00 16.94 30.10
C SER A 299 31.23 17.95 30.95
N TYR A 300 29.96 17.65 31.25
CA TYR A 300 29.12 18.46 32.13
C TYR A 300 29.72 18.55 33.54
N PHE A 301 30.14 17.42 34.12
CA PHE A 301 30.75 17.39 35.44
C PHE A 301 32.08 18.18 35.50
N LYS A 302 32.89 18.09 34.45
CA LYS A 302 34.13 18.87 34.33
C LYS A 302 33.85 20.38 34.25
N LYS A 303 32.87 20.80 33.45
CA LYS A 303 32.42 22.20 33.39
C LYS A 303 31.83 22.68 34.71
N TYR A 304 31.03 21.85 35.38
CA TYR A 304 30.47 22.16 36.69
C TYR A 304 31.56 22.41 37.75
N ASN A 305 32.60 21.56 37.79
CA ASN A 305 33.73 21.73 38.70
C ASN A 305 34.56 22.98 38.39
N GLN A 306 34.76 23.32 37.11
CA GLN A 306 35.41 24.57 36.72
C GLN A 306 34.59 25.79 37.19
N LEU A 307 33.26 25.75 37.02
CA LEU A 307 32.37 26.81 37.48
C LEU A 307 32.41 26.98 39.01
N ASN A 308 32.46 25.88 39.76
CA ASN A 308 32.59 25.92 41.21
C ASN A 308 33.94 26.47 41.68
N LYS A 309 35.04 26.14 40.99
CA LYS A 309 36.35 26.75 41.25
C LYS A 309 36.33 28.26 41.01
N LEU A 310 35.72 28.71 39.90
CA LEU A 310 35.56 30.14 39.59
C LEU A 310 34.70 30.85 40.64
N LYS A 311 33.59 30.25 41.07
CA LYS A 311 32.75 30.82 42.15
C LYS A 311 33.51 30.95 43.47
N LYS A 312 34.34 29.97 43.82
CA LYS A 312 35.17 30.02 45.04
C LYS A 312 36.22 31.13 44.94
N LEU A 313 36.92 31.22 43.81
CA LEU A 313 37.91 32.27 43.56
C LEU A 313 37.27 33.67 43.60
N ASN A 314 36.08 33.83 43.02
CA ASN A 314 35.37 35.12 43.04
C ASN A 314 34.92 35.52 44.47
N ARG A 315 34.55 34.55 45.31
CA ARG A 315 34.27 34.80 46.74
C ARG A 315 35.54 35.21 47.50
N GLU A 316 36.67 34.57 47.25
CA GLU A 316 37.95 34.92 47.88
C GLU A 316 38.43 36.32 47.45
N VAL A 317 38.34 36.66 46.16
CA VAL A 317 38.64 38.01 45.65
C VAL A 317 37.71 39.06 46.24
N SER A 318 36.42 38.77 46.37
CA SER A 318 35.46 39.66 47.03
C SER A 318 35.83 39.92 48.49
N LEU A 319 36.20 38.87 49.24
CA LEU A 319 36.66 39.00 50.64
C LEU A 319 37.94 39.84 50.77
N ILE A 320 38.89 39.71 49.82
CA ILE A 320 40.10 40.53 49.79
C ILE A 320 39.78 42.00 49.47
N LEU A 321 38.85 42.27 48.55
CA LEU A 321 38.40 43.63 48.26
C LEU A 321 37.71 44.26 49.48
N PHE A 322 36.86 43.50 50.18
CA PHE A 322 36.21 43.95 51.41
C PHE A 322 37.18 44.16 52.59
N SER A 323 38.24 43.36 52.72
CA SER A 323 39.26 43.58 53.75
C SER A 323 40.14 44.80 53.46
N LYS A 324 40.46 45.05 52.18
CA LYS A 324 41.22 46.22 51.73
C LYS A 324 40.42 47.53 51.81
N SER A 325 39.10 47.49 51.60
CA SER A 325 38.23 48.66 51.81
C SER A 325 38.11 49.00 53.31
N ASN A 326 38.10 48.00 54.19
CA ASN A 326 38.05 48.21 55.64
C ASN A 326 39.38 48.70 56.23
N SER A 327 40.54 48.34 55.64
CA SER A 327 41.83 48.91 56.07
C SER A 327 42.04 50.36 55.61
N LEU A 328 41.51 50.73 54.44
CA LEU A 328 41.54 52.11 53.94
C LEU A 328 40.62 53.06 54.73
N CYS A 329 39.50 52.57 55.29
CA CYS A 329 38.64 53.37 56.17
C CYS A 329 39.23 53.58 57.57
N LYS A 330 40.09 52.68 58.05
CA LYS A 330 40.78 52.82 59.35
C LYS A 330 41.98 53.78 59.31
N ALA A 331 42.66 53.90 58.17
CA ALA A 331 43.76 54.86 57.99
C ALA A 331 43.28 56.32 57.84
N ARG A 332 42.03 56.53 57.39
CA ARG A 332 41.45 57.87 57.14
C ARG A 332 40.82 58.52 58.38
N ASN A 333 40.50 57.75 59.42
CA ASN A 333 39.93 58.26 60.67
C ASN A 333 40.98 58.69 61.72
N ASN A 334 42.26 58.39 61.52
CA ASN A 334 43.33 58.77 62.45
C ASN A 334 44.12 60.03 62.02
N THR A 335 43.75 60.70 60.93
CA THR A 335 44.53 61.82 60.36
C THR A 335 43.87 63.19 60.44
N ASN A 336 42.65 63.32 60.98
CA ASN A 336 41.94 64.61 61.07
C ASN A 336 41.46 64.96 62.49
N SER A 337 42.35 64.89 63.49
CA SER A 337 42.16 65.55 64.78
C SER A 337 43.47 66.14 65.33
N ILE A 338 44.02 67.11 64.59
CA ILE A 338 44.93 68.18 65.03
C ILE A 338 44.42 69.38 64.19
N GLN A 339 43.80 70.45 64.71
CA GLN A 339 44.19 71.32 65.82
C GLN A 339 42.95 72.14 66.23
N TYR A 340 42.52 72.04 67.49
CA TYR A 340 42.11 73.21 68.28
C TYR A 340 43.35 73.65 69.06
N LEU A 341 43.50 74.97 69.19
CA LEU A 341 44.39 75.65 70.14
C LEU A 341 44.11 75.21 71.58
#